data_AF-A0A656JVC2-F1
#
_entry.id   AF-A0A656JVC2-F1
#
_cell.length_a   1.000
_cell.length_b   1.000
_cell.length_c   1.000
_cell.angle_alpha   90.00
_cell.angle_beta   90.00
_cell.angle_gamma   90.00
#
_symmetry.space_group_name_H-M   'P 1'
#
loop_
_entity.id
_entity.type
_entity.pdbx_description
1 polymer ?
#
loop_
_entity_poly.entity_id
_entity_poly.type
_entity_poly.pdbx_seq_one_letter_code
_entity_poly.pdbx_strand_id
1 'polypeptide(L)' 'LDRLEWHTELFGPLLLTEDILVEPPVYRDFQLIIPSAPGLGIELDVERLSHFARS' A
#
# COMPACT_ATOMS: atom_id res chain seq x y z
N LEU A 1 -18.77 -2.06 18.63
CA LEU A 1 -17.60 -1.75 17.79
C LEU A 1 -17.78 -2.52 16.51
N ASP A 2 -17.79 -1.86 15.36
CA ASP A 2 -17.95 -2.55 14.08
C ASP A 2 -16.69 -3.36 13.82
N ARG A 3 -16.86 -4.68 13.66
CA ARG A 3 -15.79 -5.63 13.40
C ARG A 3 -15.86 -6.05 11.95
N LEU A 4 -14.71 -6.12 11.28
CA LEU A 4 -14.60 -6.72 9.95
C LEU A 4 -14.69 -8.26 10.08
N GLU A 5 -15.91 -8.78 10.26
CA GLU A 5 -16.18 -10.22 10.46
C GLU A 5 -15.58 -11.12 9.39
N TRP A 6 -15.44 -10.58 8.17
CA TRP A 6 -14.98 -11.30 6.99
C TRP A 6 -13.56 -10.90 6.55
N HIS A 7 -12.83 -10.16 7.39
CA HIS A 7 -11.49 -9.65 7.09
C HIS A 7 -11.46 -8.76 5.83
N THR A 8 -10.35 -8.77 5.07
CA THR A 8 -10.12 -7.86 3.94
C THR A 8 -9.42 -8.54 2.78
N GLU A 9 -9.55 -7.97 1.59
CA GLU A 9 -8.84 -8.37 0.37
C GLU A 9 -7.79 -7.34 -0.09
N LEU A 10 -7.15 -6.65 0.86
CA LEU A 10 -6.17 -5.60 0.60
C LEU A 10 -4.79 -6.14 0.20
N PHE A 11 -4.75 -6.99 -0.83
CA PHE A 11 -3.51 -7.58 -1.37
C PHE A 11 -3.11 -7.01 -2.74
N GLY A 12 -3.82 -5.99 -3.24
CA GLY A 12 -3.54 -5.36 -4.54
C GLY A 12 -2.06 -5.01 -4.77
N PRO A 13 -1.35 -4.37 -3.82
CA PRO A 13 0.08 -4.10 -3.95
C PRO A 13 0.95 -5.33 -4.20
N LEU A 14 0.61 -6.50 -3.64
CA LEU A 14 1.36 -7.74 -3.85
C LEU A 14 1.23 -8.30 -5.27
N LEU A 15 0.29 -7.79 -6.07
CA LEU A 15 0.11 -8.19 -7.47
C LEU A 15 1.00 -7.39 -8.43
N LEU A 16 1.61 -6.29 -7.96
CA LEU A 16 2.44 -5.42 -8.76
C LEU A 16 3.90 -5.85 -8.66
N THR A 17 4.63 -5.80 -9.79
CA THR A 17 6.07 -6.06 -9.80
C THR A 17 6.88 -4.87 -9.31
N GLU A 18 6.32 -3.66 -9.43
CA GLU A 18 6.92 -2.39 -9.04
C GLU A 18 5.85 -1.47 -8.44
N ASP A 19 6.25 -0.57 -7.55
CA ASP A 19 5.36 0.35 -6.81
C ASP A 19 5.81 1.80 -7.00
N ILE A 20 4.85 2.74 -6.93
CA ILE A 20 5.05 4.20 -7.00
C ILE A 20 5.27 4.82 -5.62
N LEU A 21 5.30 4.03 -4.55
CA LEU A 21 5.58 4.48 -3.19
C LEU A 21 7.07 4.38 -2.85
N VAL A 22 7.54 5.28 -1.98
CA VAL A 22 8.90 5.21 -1.41
C VAL A 22 9.06 3.95 -0.56
N GLU A 23 8.09 3.69 0.32
CA GLU A 23 8.01 2.48 1.13
C GLU A 23 6.74 1.71 0.76
N PRO A 24 6.83 0.47 0.25
CA PRO A 24 5.66 -0.34 -0.04
C PRO A 24 4.98 -0.82 1.25
N PRO A 25 3.67 -1.14 1.21
CA PRO A 25 2.95 -1.62 2.39
C PRO A 25 3.55 -2.92 2.95
N VAL A 26 3.64 -3.00 4.27
CA VAL A 26 4.23 -4.17 4.95
C VAL A 26 3.16 -5.23 5.19
N TYR A 27 3.39 -6.42 4.62
CA TYR A 27 2.62 -7.62 4.91
C TYR A 27 3.41 -8.56 5.82
N ARG A 28 2.81 -8.99 6.93
CA ARG A 28 3.42 -9.92 7.87
C ARG A 28 2.34 -10.73 8.57
N ASP A 29 2.61 -12.00 8.85
CA ASP A 29 1.71 -12.88 9.62
C ASP A 29 0.27 -12.89 9.08
N PHE A 30 0.14 -12.93 7.74
CA PHE A 30 -1.14 -12.89 7.02
C PHE A 30 -1.96 -11.60 7.21
N GLN A 31 -1.31 -10.48 7.55
CA GLN A 31 -1.94 -9.19 7.81
C GLN A 31 -1.24 -8.07 7.03
N LEU A 32 -2.02 -7.04 6.67
CA LEU A 32 -1.50 -5.75 6.25
C LEU A 32 -1.26 -4.90 7.50
N ILE A 33 -0.03 -4.42 7.68
CA ILE A 33 0.31 -3.53 8.79
C ILE A 33 -0.09 -2.11 8.43
N ILE A 34 -0.95 -1.50 9.24
CA ILE A 34 -1.42 -0.13 9.03
C ILE A 34 -0.34 0.86 9.48
N PRO A 35 0.09 1.80 8.61
CA PRO A 35 1.02 2.86 8.99
C PRO A 35 0.47 3.73 10.12
N SER A 36 1.36 4.19 11.01
CA SER A 36 0.99 5.10 12.12
C SER A 36 1.31 6.57 11.86
N ALA A 37 1.91 6.89 10.71
CA ALA A 37 2.23 8.26 10.33
C ALA A 37 0.97 9.04 9.91
N PRO A 38 1.00 10.39 9.95
CA PRO A 38 -0.15 11.21 9.57
C PRO A 38 -0.67 10.96 8.14
N GLY A 39 -1.95 11.24 7.92
CA GLY A 39 -2.60 11.03 6.64
C GLY A 39 -2.77 9.55 6.32
N LEU A 40 -2.40 9.14 5.11
CA LEU A 40 -2.37 7.73 4.72
C LEU A 40 -1.11 7.01 5.23
N GLY A 41 -0.14 7.74 5.78
CA GLY A 41 1.13 7.21 6.25
C GLY A 41 2.01 6.59 5.16
N ILE A 42 1.91 7.12 3.93
CA ILE A 42 2.70 6.72 2.76
C ILE A 42 3.27 7.96 2.06
N GLU A 43 4.34 7.77 1.29
CA GLU A 43 5.00 8.80 0.48
C GLU A 43 5.15 8.33 -0.97
N LEU A 44 4.92 9.23 -1.93
CA LEU A 44 5.07 8.95 -3.36
C LEU A 44 6.53 9.08 -3.79
N ASP A 45 7.00 8.10 -4.55
CA ASP A 45 8.21 8.21 -5.36
C ASP A 45 7.85 8.94 -6.66
N VAL A 46 8.22 10.22 -6.75
CA VAL A 46 7.88 11.10 -7.87
C VAL A 46 8.55 10.66 -9.17
N GLU A 47 9.73 10.05 -9.10
CA GLU A 47 10.45 9.57 -10.27
C GLU A 47 9.74 8.35 -10.87
N ARG A 48 9.37 7.38 -10.03
CA ARG A 48 8.59 6.21 -10.45
C ARG A 48 7.18 6.58 -10.91
N LEU A 49 6.51 7.49 -10.22
CA LEU A 49 5.22 8.00 -10.66
C LEU A 49 5.30 8.58 -12.08
N SER A 50 6.33 9.38 -12.34
CA SER A 50 6.56 9.97 -13.66
C SER A 50 6.87 8.91 -14.72
N HIS A 51 7.60 7.84 -14.34
CA HIS A 51 7.91 6.72 -15.23
C HIS A 51 6.66 5.94 -15.67
N PHE A 52 5.71 5.69 -14.75
CA PHE A 52 4.49 4.92 -15.04
C PHE A 52 3.30 5.78 -15.49
N ALA A 53 3.44 7.11 -15.56
CA ALA A 53 2.39 8.00 -16.01
C ALA A 53 1.99 7.71 -17.47
N ARG A 54 0.68 7.65 -17.73
CA ARG A 54 0.17 7.47 -19.10
C ARG A 54 0.34 8.77 -19.89
N SER A 55 0.96 8.67 -21.08
CA SER A 55 1.10 9.75 -22.07
C SER A 55 -0.23 10.23 -22.66
#